data_AF-A0A482RIG9-F1
#
_entry.id   AF-A0A482RIG9-F1
#
_cell.length_a   1.000
_cell.length_b   1.000
_cell.length_c   1.000
_cell.angle_alpha   90.00
_cell.angle_beta   90.00
_cell.angle_gamma   90.00
#
_symmetry.space_group_name_H-M   'P 1'
#
loop_
_entity.id
_entity.type
_entity.pdbx_description
1 polymer ?
#
loop_
_entity_poly.entity_id
_entity_poly.type
_entity_poly.pdbx_seq_one_letter_code
_entity_poly.pdbx_strand_id
1 'polypeptide(L)'
;MATSLARQLAAVAPGGAPHGGVASLLFEPAAARALDVAGVHGMGLNGVLELVTSSRAPYLAALPDGLFSEARVSFDRDTASGEANAALNAELSWALRALSCHLTSKSAQKASDEVFQRLLC
;
A
#
# COMPACT_ATOMS: atom_id res chain seq x y z
N MET A 1 19.34 32.57 3.50
CA MET A 1 20.39 31.55 3.30
C MET A 1 20.21 30.47 4.36
N ALA A 2 19.90 29.23 3.98
CA ALA A 2 19.74 28.14 4.95
C ALA A 2 21.12 27.75 5.53
N THR A 3 21.24 27.77 6.86
CA THR A 3 22.46 27.43 7.59
C THR A 3 22.84 25.95 7.36
N SER A 4 24.13 25.60 7.56
CA SER A 4 24.60 24.20 7.43
C SER A 4 23.76 23.23 8.27
N LEU A 5 23.36 23.67 9.46
CA LEU A 5 22.49 22.93 10.36
C LEU A 5 21.08 22.72 9.76
N ALA A 6 20.49 23.73 9.14
CA ALA A 6 19.18 23.59 8.50
C ALA A 6 19.20 22.58 7.35
N ARG A 7 20.31 22.48 6.60
CA ARG A 7 20.50 21.45 5.58
C ARG A 7 20.70 20.06 6.17
N GLN A 8 21.46 19.95 7.26
CA GLN A 8 21.66 18.66 7.96
C GLN A 8 20.36 18.18 8.60
N LEU A 9 19.58 19.08 9.21
CA LEU A 9 18.27 18.77 9.76
C LEU A 9 17.26 18.40 8.67
N ALA A 10 17.29 19.05 7.49
CA ALA A 10 16.45 18.65 6.37
C ALA A 10 16.88 17.29 5.76
N ALA A 11 18.17 16.93 5.85
CA ALA A 11 18.67 15.64 5.39
C ALA A 11 18.44 14.49 6.38
N VAL A 12 18.35 14.82 7.68
CA VAL A 12 18.05 13.86 8.77
C VAL A 12 16.56 13.78 9.06
N ALA A 13 15.80 14.83 8.76
CA ALA A 13 14.35 14.74 8.71
C ALA A 13 14.01 13.63 7.71
N PRO A 14 13.27 12.58 8.13
CA PRO A 14 12.85 11.55 7.21
C PRO A 14 12.16 12.25 6.05
N GLY A 15 12.70 12.11 4.83
CA GLY A 15 12.13 12.72 3.62
C GLY A 15 10.77 12.12 3.23
N GLY A 16 10.24 11.19 4.04
CA GLY A 16 8.86 10.74 4.01
C GLY A 16 8.06 11.49 5.07
N ALA A 17 6.83 11.88 4.72
CA ALA A 17 5.86 12.27 5.72
C ALA A 17 5.85 11.23 6.86
N PRO A 18 5.62 11.61 8.13
CA PRO A 18 5.37 10.62 9.16
C PRO A 18 4.29 9.66 8.63
N HIS A 19 4.55 8.35 8.67
CA HIS A 19 3.72 7.27 8.10
C HIS A 19 2.32 7.19 8.77
N GLY A 20 1.55 8.25 8.56
CA GLY A 20 0.25 8.57 9.15
C GLY A 20 -0.45 9.66 8.34
N GLY A 21 0.10 10.01 7.18
CA GLY A 21 -0.60 10.75 6.15
C GLY A 21 -1.67 9.85 5.57
N VAL A 22 -2.92 10.13 5.92
CA VAL A 22 -4.09 9.43 5.41
C VAL A 22 -4.35 9.81 3.96
N ALA A 23 -3.45 9.35 3.08
CA ALA A 23 -3.50 9.59 1.66
C ALA A 23 -4.21 8.40 1.02
N SER A 24 -5.41 8.64 0.49
CA SER A 24 -6.22 7.65 -0.20
C SER A 24 -6.37 8.03 -1.66
N LEU A 25 -6.39 7.02 -2.53
CA LEU A 25 -6.76 7.13 -3.93
C LEU A 25 -8.29 7.20 -4.12
N LEU A 26 -9.06 6.69 -3.16
CA LEU A 26 -10.51 6.53 -3.25
C LEU A 26 -11.31 7.52 -2.42
N PHE A 27 -10.75 7.98 -1.30
CA PHE A 27 -11.45 8.78 -0.32
C PHE A 27 -10.79 10.14 -0.13
N GLU A 28 -11.63 11.14 0.12
CA GLU A 28 -11.14 12.42 0.63
C GLU A 28 -10.44 12.23 1.98
N PRO A 29 -9.44 13.05 2.33
CA PRO A 29 -8.62 12.86 3.54
C PRO A 29 -9.43 12.73 4.84
N ALA A 30 -10.58 13.39 4.94
CA ALA A 30 -11.47 13.29 6.10
C ALA A 30 -12.16 11.93 6.21
N ALA A 31 -12.59 11.36 5.08
CA ALA A 31 -13.22 10.05 5.03
C ALA A 31 -12.18 8.93 5.19
N ALA A 32 -11.01 9.09 4.58
CA ALA A 32 -9.90 8.15 4.72
C ALA A 32 -9.45 8.03 6.20
N ARG A 33 -9.48 9.14 6.97
CA ARG A 33 -9.12 9.15 8.40
C ARG A 33 -10.08 8.37 9.29
N ALA A 34 -11.31 8.16 8.82
CA ALA A 34 -12.32 7.42 9.55
C ALA A 34 -12.18 5.89 9.35
N LEU A 35 -11.38 5.45 8.39
CA LEU A 35 -11.12 4.03 8.15
C LEU A 35 -9.95 3.57 9.03
N ASP A 36 -10.16 2.45 9.71
CA ASP A 36 -9.11 1.76 10.42
C ASP A 36 -8.35 0.80 9.49
N VAL A 37 -7.21 0.29 9.96
CA VAL A 37 -6.35 -0.61 9.18
C VAL A 37 -7.11 -1.86 8.71
N ALA A 38 -8.01 -2.38 9.55
CA ALA A 38 -8.84 -3.54 9.21
C ALA A 38 -9.87 -3.21 8.12
N GLY A 39 -10.49 -2.03 8.17
CA GLY A 39 -11.41 -1.56 7.13
C GLY A 39 -10.73 -1.35 5.78
N VAL A 40 -9.52 -0.76 5.78
CA VAL A 40 -8.71 -0.59 4.56
C VAL A 40 -8.32 -1.95 3.98
N HIS A 41 -7.82 -2.88 4.80
CA HIS A 41 -7.46 -4.24 4.39
C HIS A 41 -8.66 -5.03 3.86
N GLY A 42 -9.79 -5.01 4.57
CA GLY A 42 -11.00 -5.69 4.13
C GLY A 42 -11.50 -5.18 2.78
N MET A 43 -11.36 -3.87 2.52
CA MET A 43 -11.74 -3.25 1.25
C MET A 43 -10.81 -3.67 0.10
N GLY A 44 -9.49 -3.62 0.32
CA GLY A 44 -8.52 -4.02 -0.70
C GLY A 44 -8.58 -5.52 -1.00
N LEU A 45 -8.66 -6.38 0.03
CA LEU A 45 -8.86 -7.82 -0.14
C LEU A 45 -10.15 -8.14 -0.89
N ASN A 46 -11.27 -7.50 -0.55
CA ASN A 46 -12.51 -7.64 -1.30
C ASN A 46 -12.33 -7.25 -2.78
N GLY A 47 -11.63 -6.15 -3.05
CA GLY A 47 -11.29 -5.72 -4.41
C GLY A 47 -10.46 -6.77 -5.16
N VAL A 48 -9.47 -7.39 -4.51
CA VAL A 48 -8.68 -8.47 -5.13
C VAL A 48 -9.56 -9.69 -5.44
N LEU A 49 -10.42 -10.12 -4.52
CA LEU A 49 -11.31 -11.27 -4.72
C LEU A 49 -12.31 -11.03 -5.86
N GLU A 50 -12.90 -9.83 -5.93
CA GLU A 50 -13.74 -9.41 -7.06
C GLU A 50 -12.95 -9.44 -8.38
N LEU A 51 -11.71 -8.96 -8.37
CA LEU A 51 -10.85 -8.90 -9.55
C LEU A 51 -10.43 -10.31 -10.04
N VAL A 52 -10.04 -11.20 -9.13
CA VAL A 52 -9.69 -12.60 -9.45
C VAL A 52 -10.89 -13.31 -10.09
N THR A 53 -12.08 -13.09 -9.55
CA THR A 53 -13.32 -13.71 -10.05
C THR A 53 -13.70 -13.20 -11.44
N SER A 54 -13.50 -11.90 -11.72
CA SER A 54 -13.96 -11.25 -12.95
C SER A 54 -12.98 -11.31 -14.12
N SER A 55 -11.67 -11.23 -13.86
CA SER A 55 -10.64 -11.06 -14.90
C SER A 55 -10.17 -12.36 -15.57
N ARG A 56 -10.46 -13.53 -14.96
CA ARG A 56 -9.93 -14.87 -15.38
C ARG A 56 -8.41 -14.92 -15.51
N ALA A 57 -7.67 -13.97 -14.93
CA ALA A 57 -6.22 -13.89 -15.02
C ALA A 57 -5.57 -14.74 -13.90
N PRO A 58 -4.84 -15.81 -14.23
CA PRO A 58 -4.32 -16.76 -13.24
C PRO A 58 -3.24 -16.15 -12.34
N TYR A 59 -2.52 -15.15 -12.83
CA TYR A 59 -1.48 -14.46 -12.05
C TYR A 59 -2.05 -13.65 -10.87
N LEU A 60 -3.33 -13.30 -10.90
CA LEU A 60 -3.97 -12.58 -9.78
C LEU A 60 -4.34 -13.49 -8.62
N ALA A 61 -4.42 -14.80 -8.84
CA ALA A 61 -4.82 -15.76 -7.81
C ALA A 61 -3.84 -15.84 -6.63
N ALA A 62 -2.59 -15.39 -6.82
CA ALA A 62 -1.58 -15.36 -5.76
C ALA A 62 -1.65 -14.09 -4.88
N LEU A 63 -2.43 -13.06 -5.28
CA LEU A 63 -2.52 -11.80 -4.52
C LEU A 63 -3.16 -11.96 -3.13
N PRO A 64 -4.29 -12.70 -2.95
CA PRO A 64 -4.93 -12.86 -1.65
C PRO A 64 -4.04 -13.49 -0.59
N ASP A 65 -3.23 -14.49 -0.96
CA ASP A 65 -2.38 -15.24 -0.03
C ASP A 65 -1.03 -14.56 0.23
N GLY A 66 -0.65 -13.58 -0.60
CA GLY A 66 0.59 -12.82 -0.47
C GLY A 66 0.36 -11.48 0.23
N LEU A 67 0.45 -10.40 -0.56
CA LEU A 67 0.41 -9.02 -0.10
C LEU A 67 -0.88 -8.65 0.66
N PHE A 68 -1.99 -9.31 0.31
CA PHE A 68 -3.32 -9.07 0.89
C PHE A 68 -3.68 -10.08 1.99
N SER A 69 -2.74 -10.91 2.43
CA SER A 69 -2.98 -11.86 3.52
C SER A 69 -3.17 -11.15 4.86
N GLU A 70 -3.91 -11.78 5.77
CA GLU A 70 -4.09 -11.25 7.13
C GLU A 70 -2.75 -11.07 7.87
N ALA A 71 -1.76 -11.91 7.56
CA ALA A 71 -0.42 -11.79 8.14
C ALA A 71 0.27 -10.46 7.79
N ARG A 72 -0.11 -9.82 6.68
CA ARG A 72 0.39 -8.49 6.29
C ARG A 72 -0.35 -7.34 6.99
N VAL A 73 -1.43 -7.60 7.73
CA VAL A 73 -2.18 -6.56 8.46
C VAL A 73 -1.33 -5.93 9.56
N SER A 74 -0.55 -6.73 10.27
CA SER A 74 0.30 -6.29 11.38
C SER A 74 1.75 -5.97 10.97
N PHE A 75 2.07 -6.01 9.67
CA PHE A 75 3.42 -5.73 9.21
C PHE A 75 3.69 -4.22 9.22
N ASP A 76 4.73 -3.82 9.94
CA ASP A 76 5.22 -2.45 9.98
C ASP A 76 6.58 -2.36 9.28
N ARG A 77 6.62 -1.55 8.22
CA ARG A 77 7.79 -1.37 7.36
C ARG A 77 8.94 -0.66 8.07
N ASP A 78 8.63 0.23 9.01
CA ASP A 78 9.64 1.05 9.70
C ASP A 78 10.42 0.24 10.74
N THR A 79 9.83 -0.85 11.24
CA THR A 79 10.45 -1.76 12.21
C THR A 79 11.06 -3.00 11.57
N ALA A 80 10.77 -3.25 10.29
CA ALA A 80 11.28 -4.39 9.56
C ALA A 80 12.76 -4.26 9.17
N SER A 81 13.45 -5.40 9.05
CA SER A 81 14.85 -5.42 8.58
C SER A 81 14.95 -4.95 7.12
N GLY A 82 16.15 -4.50 6.72
CA GLY A 82 16.40 -4.09 5.33
C GLY A 82 16.12 -5.20 4.32
N GLU A 83 16.40 -6.45 4.66
CA GLU A 83 16.10 -7.63 3.84
C GLU A 83 14.59 -7.88 3.71
N ALA A 84 13.85 -7.77 4.82
CA ALA A 84 12.39 -7.91 4.82
C ALA A 84 11.73 -6.81 3.97
N ASN A 85 12.22 -5.58 4.07
CA ASN A 85 11.75 -4.47 3.24
C ASN A 85 12.09 -4.66 1.75
N ALA A 86 13.25 -5.24 1.43
CA ALA A 86 13.60 -5.58 0.05
C ALA A 86 12.68 -6.66 -0.53
N ALA A 87 12.38 -7.71 0.24
CA ALA A 87 11.43 -8.75 -0.17
C ALA A 87 10.02 -8.18 -0.37
N LEU A 88 9.55 -7.32 0.55
CA LEU A 88 8.28 -6.61 0.40
C LEU A 88 8.26 -5.72 -0.85
N ASN A 89 9.34 -5.00 -1.16
CA ASN A 89 9.41 -4.17 -2.37
C ASN A 89 9.33 -4.99 -3.66
N ALA A 90 9.90 -6.20 -3.68
CA ALA A 90 9.79 -7.10 -4.82
C ALA A 90 8.33 -7.58 -5.00
N GLU A 91 7.67 -7.94 -3.90
CA GLU A 91 6.26 -8.34 -3.89
C GLU A 91 5.33 -7.19 -4.32
N LEU A 92 5.55 -5.99 -3.78
CA LEU A 92 4.86 -4.75 -4.18
C LEU A 92 5.02 -4.45 -5.67
N SER A 93 6.25 -4.54 -6.17
CA SER A 93 6.55 -4.29 -7.58
C SER A 93 5.81 -5.25 -8.50
N TRP A 94 5.73 -6.52 -8.11
CA TRP A 94 4.96 -7.52 -8.82
C TRP A 94 3.46 -7.25 -8.75
N ALA A 95 2.91 -6.98 -7.55
CA ALA A 95 1.50 -6.72 -7.35
C ALA A 95 1.02 -5.48 -8.13
N LEU A 96 1.77 -4.38 -8.09
CA LEU A 96 1.44 -3.17 -8.85
C LEU A 96 1.46 -3.42 -10.37
N ARG A 97 2.41 -4.21 -10.88
CA ARG A 97 2.41 -4.60 -12.29
C ARG A 97 1.18 -5.45 -12.64
N ALA A 98 0.82 -6.39 -11.78
CA ALA A 98 -0.34 -7.25 -11.96
C ALA A 98 -1.66 -6.44 -11.96
N LEU A 99 -1.78 -5.45 -11.07
CA LEU A 99 -2.95 -4.57 -10.98
C LEU A 99 -3.02 -3.52 -12.09
N SER A 100 -1.88 -3.11 -12.66
CA SER A 100 -1.81 -2.01 -13.64
C SER A 100 -2.73 -2.19 -14.85
N CYS A 101 -2.85 -3.43 -15.35
CA CYS A 101 -3.72 -3.79 -16.47
C CYS A 101 -5.22 -3.68 -16.16
N HIS A 102 -5.59 -3.52 -14.88
CA HIS A 102 -6.98 -3.56 -14.41
C HIS A 102 -7.43 -2.27 -13.72
N LEU A 103 -6.61 -1.22 -13.68
CA LEU A 103 -6.86 0.01 -12.93
C LEU A 103 -8.14 0.77 -13.33
N THR A 104 -8.73 0.46 -14.48
CA THR A 104 -10.04 1.00 -14.88
C THR A 104 -11.19 0.36 -14.09
N SER A 105 -10.99 -0.81 -13.50
CA SER A 105 -11.95 -1.48 -12.63
C SER A 105 -11.91 -0.91 -11.21
N LYS A 106 -13.09 -0.68 -10.62
CA LYS A 106 -13.22 -0.32 -9.19
C LYS A 106 -12.55 -1.35 -8.28
N SER A 107 -12.59 -2.63 -8.64
CA SER A 107 -11.99 -3.69 -7.83
C SER A 107 -10.47 -3.56 -7.73
N ALA A 108 -9.80 -3.22 -8.84
CA ALA A 108 -8.37 -2.95 -8.85
C ALA A 108 -8.01 -1.63 -8.14
N GLN A 109 -8.89 -0.62 -8.19
CA GLN A 109 -8.69 0.64 -7.48
C GLN A 109 -8.74 0.44 -5.96
N LYS A 110 -9.69 -0.35 -5.45
CA LYS A 110 -9.74 -0.77 -4.02
C LYS A 110 -8.44 -1.45 -3.59
N ALA A 111 -7.97 -2.43 -4.37
CA ALA A 111 -6.72 -3.13 -4.09
C ALA A 111 -5.50 -2.19 -4.10
N SER A 112 -5.46 -1.24 -5.05
CA SER A 112 -4.37 -0.27 -5.16
C SER A 112 -4.38 0.77 -4.03
N ASP A 113 -5.56 1.14 -3.55
CA ASP A 113 -5.72 2.08 -2.43
C ASP A 113 -5.17 1.50 -1.12
N GLU A 114 -5.42 0.21 -0.86
CA GLU A 114 -4.81 -0.48 0.29
C GLU A 114 -3.28 -0.45 0.20
N VAL A 115 -2.72 -0.82 -0.96
CA VAL A 115 -1.27 -0.82 -1.17
C VAL A 115 -0.68 0.57 -0.95
N PHE A 116 -1.37 1.61 -1.43
CA PHE A 116 -0.94 2.99 -1.28
C PHE A 116 -0.98 3.46 0.17
N GLN A 117 -2.08 3.22 0.89
CA GLN A 117 -2.26 3.66 2.27
C GLN A 117 -1.38 2.94 3.27
N ARG A 118 -1.07 1.67 3.05
CA ARG A 118 -0.44 0.82 4.07
C ARG A 118 1.03 0.54 3.85
N LEU A 119 1.48 0.55 2.59
CA LEU A 119 2.81 0.05 2.23
C LEU A 119 3.68 1.10 1.54
N LEU A 120 3.08 2.24 1.13
CA LEU A 120 3.77 3.34 0.45
C LEU A 120 3.67 4.68 1.20
N CYS A 121 2.67 4.84 2.07
CA CYS A 121 2.48 6.00 2.93
C CYS A 121 2.76 5.66 4.39
#